data_AF-A0A7V4MGR9-F1
#
_entry.id   AF-A0A7V4MGR9-F1
#
_cell.length_a   1.000
_cell.length_b   1.000
_cell.length_c   1.000
_cell.angle_alpha   90.00
_cell.angle_beta   90.00
_cell.angle_gamma   90.00
#
_symmetry.space_group_name_H-M   'P 1'
#
loop_
_entity.id
_entity.type
_entity.pdbx_description
1 polymer ?
#
loop_
_entity_poly.entity_id
_entity_poly.type
_entity_poly.pdbx_seq_one_letter_code
_entity_poly.pdbx_strand_id
1 'polypeptide(L)'
;MKPPVADADGWSAGARRWLAPGQTVGVGRAWGCLALNLFVTPGFGSLLGGWPRSGVFQFLLALAGVGCFGGWVFGVLRQFYGAWEHDVSAEVRWWPMVLGLGLFLCAWLWGLVTGVLIVQAARRAARDALAGKAPVD
;
A
#
# COMPACT_ATOMS: atom_id res chain seq x y z
N MET A 1 37.13 -22.44 -10.79
CA MET A 1 35.69 -22.15 -10.95
C MET A 1 35.17 -21.76 -9.57
N LYS A 2 34.86 -20.49 -9.34
CA LYS A 2 34.34 -20.01 -8.06
C LYS A 2 32.82 -20.24 -8.08
N PRO A 3 32.22 -20.93 -7.08
CA PRO A 3 30.78 -21.14 -7.09
C PRO A 3 30.05 -19.79 -7.02
N PRO A 4 28.87 -19.65 -7.64
CA PRO A 4 28.04 -18.48 -7.46
C PRO A 4 27.71 -18.35 -5.97
N VAL A 5 27.95 -17.16 -5.43
CA VAL A 5 27.54 -16.81 -4.07
C VAL A 5 26.02 -16.90 -4.07
N ALA A 6 25.47 -17.94 -3.45
CA ALA A 6 24.04 -18.04 -3.23
C ALA A 6 23.64 -16.92 -2.27
N ASP A 7 22.89 -15.95 -2.78
CA ASP A 7 22.26 -14.87 -2.03
C ASP A 7 21.53 -15.50 -0.83
N ALA A 8 22.01 -15.24 0.39
CA ALA A 8 21.58 -15.91 1.61
C ALA A 8 20.17 -15.51 2.08
N ASP A 9 19.45 -14.76 1.27
CA ASP A 9 18.20 -14.09 1.60
C ASP A 9 17.24 -14.21 0.42
N GLY A 10 16.82 -15.42 0.06
CA GLY A 10 15.76 -15.66 -0.93
C GLY A 10 14.46 -14.86 -0.68
N TRP A 11 14.24 -14.41 0.57
CA TRP A 11 13.22 -13.41 0.93
C TRP A 11 13.34 -12.09 0.17
N SER A 12 14.57 -11.57 0.01
CA SER A 12 14.83 -10.29 -0.63
C SER A 12 14.68 -10.35 -2.15
N ALA A 13 14.95 -11.49 -2.79
CA ALA A 13 14.72 -11.69 -4.22
C ALA A 13 13.21 -11.72 -4.54
N GLY A 14 12.42 -12.44 -3.72
CA GLY A 14 10.96 -12.48 -3.85
C GLY A 14 10.30 -11.12 -3.62
N ALA A 15 10.69 -10.41 -2.56
CA ALA A 15 10.21 -9.06 -2.27
C ALA A 15 10.57 -8.07 -3.40
N ARG A 16 11.79 -8.13 -3.93
CA ARG A 16 12.24 -7.31 -5.07
C ARG A 16 11.39 -7.49 -6.33
N ARG A 17 10.78 -8.66 -6.55
CA ARG A 17 9.89 -8.91 -7.70
C ARG A 17 8.56 -8.16 -7.64
N TRP A 18 8.04 -7.91 -6.43
CA TRP A 18 6.83 -7.11 -6.18
C TRP A 18 7.14 -5.60 -6.13
N LEU A 19 8.41 -5.29 -5.90
CA LEU A 19 8.97 -3.96 -5.64
C LEU A 19 9.93 -3.51 -6.76
N ALA A 20 9.84 -4.15 -7.94
CA ALA A 20 10.76 -3.88 -9.04
C ALA A 20 10.52 -2.46 -9.56
N PRO A 21 11.51 -1.55 -9.49
CA PRO A 21 11.35 -0.20 -10.00
C PRO A 21 11.19 -0.23 -11.52
N GLY A 22 10.09 0.33 -12.05
CA GLY A 22 9.92 0.53 -13.48
C GLY A 22 10.85 1.63 -14.02
N GLN A 23 11.08 2.69 -13.24
CA GLN A 23 12.04 3.78 -13.48
C GLN A 23 12.36 4.49 -12.15
N THR A 24 13.59 4.96 -11.94
CA THR A 24 13.94 5.76 -10.76
C THR A 24 13.33 7.15 -10.86
N VAL A 25 12.40 7.48 -9.96
CA VAL A 25 11.80 8.82 -9.88
C VAL A 25 12.72 9.79 -9.14
N GLY A 26 12.71 11.07 -9.52
CA GLY A 26 13.43 12.11 -8.79
C GLY A 26 12.95 12.26 -7.34
N VAL A 27 13.82 12.71 -6.43
CA VAL A 27 13.55 12.77 -4.98
C VAL A 27 12.28 13.56 -4.65
N GLY A 28 12.03 14.69 -5.32
CA GLY A 28 10.79 15.47 -5.11
C GLY A 28 9.52 14.68 -5.48
N ARG A 29 9.55 13.97 -6.61
CA ARG A 29 8.43 13.11 -7.04
C ARG A 29 8.26 11.90 -6.13
N ALA A 30 9.34 11.35 -5.58
CA ALA A 30 9.29 10.28 -4.59
C ALA A 30 8.55 10.69 -3.31
N TRP A 31 8.77 11.91 -2.81
CA TRP A 31 8.01 12.46 -1.68
C TRP A 31 6.53 12.65 -2.02
N GLY A 32 6.22 13.11 -3.24
CA GLY A 32 4.85 13.16 -3.73
C GLY A 32 4.18 11.78 -3.73
N CYS A 33 4.89 10.73 -4.15
CA CYS A 33 4.38 9.36 -4.10
C CYS A 33 4.09 8.90 -2.66
N LEU A 34 4.98 9.19 -1.71
CA LEU A 34 4.73 8.89 -0.30
C LEU A 34 3.51 9.65 0.24
N ALA A 35 3.38 10.94 -0.07
CA ALA A 35 2.24 11.75 0.36
C ALA A 35 0.92 11.22 -0.19
N LEU A 36 0.88 10.80 -1.46
CA LEU A 36 -0.30 10.21 -2.08
C LEU A 36 -0.72 8.90 -1.41
N ASN A 37 0.23 8.04 -1.05
CA ASN A 37 -0.06 6.80 -0.33
C ASN A 37 -0.58 7.05 1.11
N LEU A 38 -0.15 8.13 1.75
CA LEU A 38 -0.53 8.47 3.13
C LEU A 38 -1.87 9.21 3.22
N PHE A 39 -2.09 10.19 2.36
CA PHE A 39 -3.16 11.18 2.51
C PHE A 39 -4.28 11.07 1.47
N VAL A 40 -4.04 10.42 0.33
CA VAL A 40 -5.06 10.28 -0.72
C VAL A 40 -5.62 8.88 -0.70
N THR A 41 -4.85 7.92 -1.20
CA THR A 41 -5.28 6.51 -1.24
C THR A 41 -4.06 5.60 -1.22
N PRO A 42 -4.03 4.57 -0.36
CA PRO A 42 -2.99 3.55 -0.42
C PRO A 42 -2.91 2.94 -1.82
N GLY A 43 -1.70 2.91 -2.40
CA GLY A 43 -1.45 2.34 -3.72
C GLY A 43 -1.30 3.36 -4.84
N PHE A 44 -1.92 4.54 -4.75
CA PHE A 44 -1.88 5.54 -5.82
C PHE A 44 -0.47 6.11 -6.04
N GLY A 45 0.23 6.43 -4.95
CA GLY A 45 1.62 6.84 -4.99
C GLY A 45 2.57 5.74 -5.49
N SER A 46 2.28 4.48 -5.15
CA SER A 46 3.04 3.33 -5.63
C SER A 46 2.92 3.14 -7.15
N LEU A 47 1.73 3.35 -7.73
CA LEU A 47 1.53 3.33 -9.18
C LEU A 47 2.37 4.41 -9.89
N LEU A 48 2.34 5.64 -9.38
CA LEU A 48 3.05 6.78 -9.95
C LEU A 48 4.57 6.74 -9.72
N GLY A 49 5.01 6.03 -8.67
CA GLY A 49 6.41 5.78 -8.34
C GLY A 49 7.06 4.68 -9.17
N GLY A 50 6.32 4.07 -10.11
CA GLY A 50 6.82 3.02 -11.01
C GLY A 50 6.73 1.61 -10.42
N TRP A 51 5.87 1.39 -9.41
CA TRP A 51 5.74 0.11 -8.69
C TRP A 51 4.31 -0.43 -8.88
N PRO A 52 3.90 -0.75 -10.12
CA PRO A 52 2.50 -0.95 -10.48
C PRO A 52 1.85 -2.14 -9.77
N ARG A 53 2.60 -3.24 -9.57
CA ARG A 53 2.07 -4.44 -8.89
C ARG A 53 1.69 -4.11 -7.44
N SER A 54 2.62 -3.55 -6.66
CA SER A 54 2.35 -3.13 -5.28
C SER A 54 1.21 -2.11 -5.20
N GLY A 55 1.16 -1.15 -6.14
CA GLY A 55 0.09 -0.16 -6.18
C GLY A 55 -1.29 -0.74 -6.44
N VAL A 56 -1.43 -1.66 -7.39
CA VAL A 56 -2.71 -2.33 -7.69
C VAL A 56 -3.18 -3.15 -6.49
N PHE A 57 -2.31 -3.96 -5.87
CA PHE A 57 -2.69 -4.77 -4.72
C PHE A 57 -3.10 -3.91 -3.51
N GLN A 58 -2.35 -2.85 -3.21
CA GLN A 58 -2.70 -1.89 -2.15
C GLN A 58 -4.06 -1.24 -2.42
N PHE A 59 -4.30 -0.80 -3.65
CA PHE A 59 -5.55 -0.16 -4.02
C PHE A 59 -6.75 -1.11 -3.92
N LEU A 60 -6.63 -2.33 -4.46
CA LEU A 60 -7.69 -3.35 -4.36
C LEU A 60 -7.98 -3.75 -2.91
N LEU A 61 -6.94 -3.89 -2.09
CA LEU A 61 -7.09 -4.23 -0.68
C LEU A 61 -7.76 -3.09 0.12
N ALA A 62 -7.40 -1.84 -0.19
CA ALA A 62 -8.05 -0.66 0.39
C ALA A 62 -9.54 -0.58 -0.03
N LEU A 63 -9.85 -0.82 -1.31
CA LEU A 63 -11.24 -0.85 -1.80
C LEU A 63 -12.06 -1.97 -1.13
N ALA A 64 -11.48 -3.17 -0.98
CA ALA A 64 -12.14 -4.26 -0.28
C ALA A 64 -12.43 -3.89 1.18
N GLY A 65 -11.46 -3.29 1.88
CA GLY A 65 -11.63 -2.81 3.25
C GLY A 65 -12.74 -1.76 3.39
N VAL A 66 -12.73 -0.75 2.52
CA VAL A 66 -13.77 0.30 2.47
C VAL A 66 -15.14 -0.30 2.12
N GLY A 67 -15.22 -1.24 1.19
CA GLY A 67 -16.47 -1.92 0.83
C GLY A 67 -17.05 -2.72 1.99
N CYS A 68 -16.24 -3.51 2.69
CA CYS A 68 -16.67 -4.25 3.88
C CYS A 68 -17.13 -3.31 5.00
N PHE A 69 -16.36 -2.26 5.30
CA PHE A 69 -16.71 -1.28 6.32
C PHE A 69 -17.96 -0.49 5.94
N GLY A 70 -18.06 0.00 4.70
CA GLY A 70 -19.20 0.75 4.20
C GLY A 70 -20.49 -0.09 4.19
N GLY A 71 -20.40 -1.35 3.76
CA GLY A 71 -21.53 -2.29 3.83
C GLY A 71 -21.98 -2.54 5.27
N TRP A 72 -21.04 -2.63 6.21
CA TRP A 72 -21.35 -2.72 7.63
C TRP A 72 -22.04 -1.46 8.17
N VAL A 73 -21.49 -0.27 7.90
CA VAL A 73 -22.09 1.02 8.30
C VAL A 73 -23.50 1.14 7.74
N PHE A 74 -23.71 0.83 6.47
CA PHE A 74 -25.03 0.86 5.85
C PHE A 74 -26.01 -0.12 6.52
N GLY A 75 -25.55 -1.33 6.85
CA GLY A 75 -26.34 -2.31 7.59
C GLY A 75 -26.72 -1.82 8.99
N VAL A 76 -25.78 -1.22 9.72
CA VAL A 76 -26.04 -0.64 11.06
C VAL A 76 -27.02 0.52 10.97
N LEU A 77 -26.83 1.44 10.01
CA LEU A 77 -27.76 2.56 9.81
C LEU A 77 -29.16 2.05 9.48
N ARG A 78 -29.30 1.06 8.58
CA ARG A 78 -30.59 0.47 8.24
C ARG A 78 -31.28 -0.16 9.46
N GLN A 79 -30.53 -0.88 10.31
CA GLN A 79 -31.08 -1.43 11.55
C GLN A 79 -31.49 -0.35 12.53
N PHE A 80 -30.69 0.72 12.66
CA PHE A 80 -30.97 1.84 13.54
C PHE A 80 -32.24 2.59 13.13
N TYR A 81 -32.40 2.88 11.83
CA TYR A 81 -33.65 3.46 11.30
C TYR A 81 -34.85 2.55 11.50
N GLY A 82 -34.69 1.23 11.29
CA GLY A 82 -35.76 0.27 11.53
C GLY A 82 -36.20 0.20 13.00
N ALA A 83 -35.24 0.21 13.93
CA ALA A 83 -35.51 0.23 15.37
C ALA A 83 -36.09 1.55 15.87
N TRP A 84 -35.91 2.63 15.11
CA TRP A 84 -36.50 3.94 15.41
C TRP A 84 -37.99 4.00 15.02
N GLU A 85 -38.35 3.42 13.88
CA GLU A 85 -39.73 3.42 13.36
C GLU A 85 -40.58 2.27 13.92
N HIS A 86 -39.93 1.17 14.29
CA HIS A 86 -40.58 -0.07 14.73
C HIS A 86 -39.83 -0.64 15.93
N ASP A 87 -40.54 -1.36 16.81
CA ASP A 87 -39.97 -1.96 18.02
C ASP A 87 -39.20 -3.27 17.68
N VAL A 88 -38.19 -3.13 16.81
CA VAL A 88 -37.34 -4.24 16.31
C VAL A 88 -36.00 -4.22 17.03
N SER A 89 -35.58 -5.37 17.55
CA SER A 89 -34.26 -5.54 18.15
C SER A 89 -33.14 -5.46 17.09
N ALA A 90 -32.18 -4.55 17.28
CA ALA A 90 -30.99 -4.45 16.42
C ALA A 90 -29.88 -5.40 16.89
N GLU A 91 -29.46 -6.31 16.01
CA GLU A 91 -28.31 -7.18 16.24
C GLU A 91 -27.10 -6.67 15.43
N VAL A 92 -26.27 -5.84 16.07
CA VAL A 92 -25.06 -5.30 15.46
C VAL A 92 -23.94 -6.35 15.47
N ARG A 93 -23.65 -6.91 14.30
CA ARG A 93 -22.51 -7.83 14.10
C ARG A 93 -21.26 -7.01 13.85
N TRP A 94 -20.28 -7.04 14.74
CA TRP A 94 -19.08 -6.18 14.72
C TRP A 94 -17.93 -6.70 13.86
N TRP A 95 -17.89 -8.00 13.55
CA TRP A 95 -16.79 -8.60 12.79
C TRP A 95 -16.56 -8.00 11.39
N PRO A 96 -17.57 -7.55 10.61
CA PRO A 96 -17.33 -6.95 9.29
C PRO A 96 -16.63 -5.58 9.39
N MET A 97 -16.91 -4.83 10.47
CA MET A 97 -16.19 -3.59 10.78
C MET A 97 -14.71 -3.86 11.00
N VAL A 98 -14.39 -4.85 11.84
CA VAL A 98 -13.00 -5.24 12.15
C VAL A 98 -12.28 -5.72 10.89
N LEU A 99 -12.94 -6.56 10.07
CA LEU A 99 -12.38 -7.03 8.82
C LEU A 99 -12.12 -5.87 7.84
N GLY A 100 -13.11 -5.01 7.62
CA GLY A 100 -12.98 -3.88 6.71
C GLY A 100 -11.86 -2.91 7.11
N LEU A 101 -11.83 -2.54 8.40
CA LEU A 101 -10.79 -1.69 8.94
C LEU A 101 -9.41 -2.36 8.90
N GLY A 102 -9.33 -3.65 9.23
CA GLY A 102 -8.10 -4.43 9.17
C GLY A 102 -7.51 -4.50 7.76
N LEU A 103 -8.32 -4.80 6.75
CA LEU A 103 -7.89 -4.81 5.34
C LEU A 103 -7.38 -3.44 4.90
N PHE A 104 -8.11 -2.38 5.24
CA PHE A 104 -7.71 -1.00 4.93
C PHE A 104 -6.39 -0.62 5.61
N LEU A 105 -6.22 -0.93 6.90
CA LEU A 105 -4.98 -0.64 7.63
C LEU A 105 -3.79 -1.44 7.09
N CYS A 106 -3.99 -2.70 6.71
CA CYS A 106 -2.97 -3.50 6.05
C CYS A 106 -2.53 -2.87 4.72
N ALA A 107 -3.50 -2.43 3.90
CA ALA A 107 -3.21 -1.71 2.66
C ALA A 107 -2.46 -0.40 2.90
N TRP A 108 -2.86 0.35 3.93
CA TRP A 108 -2.26 1.63 4.32
C TRP A 108 -0.82 1.47 4.81
N LEU A 109 -0.56 0.53 5.72
CA LEU A 109 0.80 0.24 6.22
C LEU A 109 1.71 -0.23 5.09
N TRP A 110 1.20 -1.06 4.19
CA TRP A 110 1.95 -1.45 3.00
C TRP A 110 2.23 -0.24 2.10
N GLY A 111 1.25 0.63 1.87
CA GLY A 111 1.42 1.88 1.12
C GLY A 111 2.50 2.80 1.71
N LEU A 112 2.54 2.92 3.04
CA LEU A 112 3.58 3.65 3.77
C LEU A 112 4.96 3.04 3.54
N VAL A 113 5.11 1.73 3.75
CA VAL A 113 6.40 1.04 3.55
C VAL A 113 6.88 1.23 2.11
N THR A 114 6.01 1.02 1.11
CA THR A 114 6.36 1.21 -0.30
C THR A 114 6.75 2.67 -0.59
N GLY A 115 6.03 3.65 -0.05
CA GLY A 115 6.36 5.07 -0.21
C GLY A 115 7.74 5.42 0.36
N VAL A 116 8.08 4.89 1.55
CA VAL A 116 9.40 5.07 2.16
C VAL A 116 10.50 4.44 1.30
N LEU A 117 10.26 3.24 0.76
CA LEU A 117 11.22 2.57 -0.13
C LEU A 117 11.45 3.36 -1.42
N ILE A 118 10.41 3.96 -2.02
CA ILE A 118 10.53 4.82 -3.20
C ILE A 118 11.42 6.05 -2.89
N VAL A 119 11.22 6.70 -1.73
CA VAL A 119 12.06 7.83 -1.29
C VAL A 119 13.50 7.39 -1.05
N GLN A 120 13.72 6.24 -0.42
CA GLN A 120 15.06 5.70 -0.20
C GLN A 120 15.76 5.37 -1.51
N ALA A 121 15.08 4.75 -2.47
CA ALA A 121 15.62 4.43 -3.79
C ALA A 121 16.01 5.70 -4.56
N ALA A 122 15.14 6.71 -4.58
CA ALA A 122 15.40 8.00 -5.21
C ALA A 122 16.62 8.71 -4.58
N ARG A 123 16.74 8.68 -3.24
CA ARG A 123 17.87 9.28 -2.53
C ARG A 123 19.19 8.55 -2.81
N ARG A 124 19.17 7.21 -2.92
CA ARG A 124 20.37 6.44 -3.27
C ARG A 124 20.85 6.79 -4.69
N ALA A 125 19.94 6.76 -5.66
CA ALA A 125 20.25 7.14 -7.04
C ALA A 125 20.82 8.57 -7.15
N ALA A 126 20.25 9.53 -6.41
CA ALA A 126 20.78 10.90 -6.37
C ALA A 126 22.19 10.98 -5.77
N ARG A 127 22.47 10.21 -4.70
CA ARG A 127 23.82 10.16 -4.09
C ARG A 127 24.85 9.53 -5.03
N ASP A 128 24.50 8.45 -5.71
CA ASP A 128 25.39 7.75 -6.63
C ASP A 128 25.75 8.64 -7.84
N ALA A 129 24.76 9.38 -8.37
CA ALA A 129 24.97 10.36 -9.43
C ALA A 129 25.93 11.49 -9.00
N LEU A 130 25.78 12.01 -7.77
CA LEU A 130 26.70 13.03 -7.23
C LEU A 130 28.11 12.48 -6.95
N ALA A 131 28.23 11.19 -6.64
CA ALA A 131 29.51 10.52 -6.40
C ALA A 131 30.24 10.13 -7.70
N GLY A 132 29.69 10.43 -8.88
CA GLY A 132 30.28 10.07 -10.17
C GLY A 132 30.32 8.57 -10.45
N LYS A 133 29.59 7.75 -9.68
CA LYS A 133 29.43 6.33 -10.00
C LYS A 133 28.39 6.23 -11.12
N ALA A 134 28.85 5.94 -12.33
CA ALA A 134 27.96 5.61 -13.44
C ALA A 134 27.07 4.41 -13.03
N PRO A 135 25.79 4.38 -13.45
CA PRO A 135 24.94 3.21 -13.25
C PRO A 135 25.64 2.00 -13.87
N VAL A 136 25.77 0.92 -13.10
CA VAL A 136 26.21 -0.37 -13.63
C VAL A 136 25.00 -0.96 -14.34
N ASP A 137 25.06 -0.93 -15.66
CA ASP A 137 24.12 -1.51 -16.62
C ASP A 137 23.75 -2.98 -16.28
#